data_AF-A0A819A040-F1
#
_entry.id   AF-A0A819A040-F1
#
_cell.length_a   1.000
_cell.length_b   1.000
_cell.length_c   1.000
_cell.angle_alpha   90.00
_cell.angle_beta   90.00
_cell.angle_gamma   90.00
#
_symmetry.space_group_name_H-M   'P 1'
#
loop_
_entity.id
_entity.type
_entity.pdbx_description
1 polymer ?
#
loop_
_entity_poly.entity_id
_entity_poly.type
_entity_poly.pdbx_seq_one_letter_code
_entity_poly.pdbx_strand_id
1 'polypeptide(L)'
;MSSFSCSLCLTNRRFGSFAKMFQHITLYHQNEPNFNITCDLYNTCGVLYKTYSAYKAHVYRQHMSELYLKNKPNSNSNITSNESQQQESMNNLDMGLGTINNTDDTFDFVTDDIE
;
A
#
# COMPACT_ATOMS: atom_id res chain seq x y z
N MET A 1 19.87 6.04 16.84
CA MET A 1 19.60 6.48 15.46
C MET A 1 18.64 5.47 14.84
N SER A 2 17.40 5.85 14.58
CA SER A 2 16.44 4.96 13.92
C SER A 2 16.84 4.79 12.46
N SER A 3 17.15 3.55 12.04
CA SER A 3 17.49 3.22 10.66
C SER A 3 16.32 2.54 9.99
N PHE A 4 15.95 2.99 8.78
CA PHE A 4 14.87 2.40 8.00
C PHE A 4 15.46 1.40 6.99
N SER A 5 14.83 0.23 6.81
CA SER A 5 15.34 -0.82 5.90
C SER A 5 14.30 -1.21 4.85
N CYS A 6 14.75 -1.38 3.61
CA CYS A 6 13.89 -1.92 2.55
C CYS A 6 13.92 -3.46 2.58
N SER A 7 12.81 -4.09 2.94
CA SER A 7 12.66 -5.56 2.96
C SER A 7 12.54 -6.19 1.56
N LEU A 8 12.29 -5.38 0.53
CA LEU A 8 12.22 -5.80 -0.87
C LEU A 8 13.61 -5.95 -1.51
N CYS A 9 14.62 -5.34 -0.90
CA CYS A 9 16.01 -5.51 -1.32
C CYS A 9 16.59 -6.80 -0.74
N LEU A 10 17.27 -7.58 -1.58
CA LEU A 10 18.03 -8.78 -1.15
C LEU A 10 19.03 -8.47 -0.01
N THR A 11 19.59 -7.27 -0.01
CA THR A 11 20.60 -6.83 0.98
C THR A 11 20.01 -6.07 2.18
N ASN A 12 18.68 -5.98 2.31
CA ASN A 12 18.01 -5.18 3.35
C ASN A 12 18.60 -3.76 3.47
N ARG A 13 18.65 -3.06 2.33
CA ARG A 13 19.32 -1.75 2.21
C ARG A 13 18.80 -0.78 3.27
N ARG A 14 19.72 -0.17 4.03
CA ARG A 14 19.41 0.78 5.10
C ARG A 14 19.45 2.22 4.64
N PHE A 15 18.57 3.03 5.21
CA PHE A 15 18.40 4.45 4.92
C PHE A 15 18.38 5.25 6.22
N GLY A 16 18.97 6.44 6.18
CA GLY A 16 18.96 7.38 7.30
C GLY A 16 17.64 8.14 7.48
N SER A 17 16.66 7.97 6.59
CA SER A 17 15.33 8.55 6.73
C SER A 17 14.28 7.71 6.00
N PHE A 18 13.05 7.72 6.53
CA PHE A 18 11.92 7.02 5.93
C PHE A 18 11.61 7.54 4.53
N ALA A 19 11.65 8.86 4.32
CA ALA A 19 11.45 9.47 3.00
C ALA A 19 12.42 8.92 1.93
N LYS A 20 13.68 8.68 2.28
CA LYS A 20 14.66 8.08 1.35
C LYS A 20 14.36 6.61 1.05
N MET A 21 13.96 5.84 2.06
CA MET A 21 13.51 4.46 1.88
C MET A 21 12.26 4.40 0.98
N PHE A 22 11.29 5.26 1.25
CA PHE A 22 10.04 5.34 0.50
C PHE A 22 10.28 5.73 -0.97
N GLN A 23 11.14 6.72 -1.22
CA GLN A 23 11.57 7.08 -2.57
C GLN A 23 12.28 5.91 -3.27
N HIS A 24 13.14 5.19 -2.56
CA HIS A 24 13.80 4.01 -3.13
C HIS A 24 12.79 2.92 -3.53
N ILE A 25 11.81 2.61 -2.68
CA ILE A 25 10.74 1.66 -3.03
C ILE A 25 9.96 2.14 -4.26
N THR A 26 9.66 3.44 -4.32
CA THR A 26 8.97 4.05 -5.47
C THR A 26 9.74 3.88 -6.77
N LEU A 27 11.06 4.06 -6.75
CA LEU A 27 11.86 4.02 -7.97
C LEU A 27 12.22 2.60 -8.42
N TYR A 28 12.49 1.70 -7.47
CA TYR A 28 13.08 0.40 -7.78
C TYR A 28 12.10 -0.76 -7.64
N HIS A 29 11.04 -0.62 -6.84
CA HIS A 29 10.17 -1.73 -6.51
C HIS A 29 8.69 -1.53 -6.87
N GLN A 30 8.30 -0.36 -7.39
CA GLN A 30 6.89 -0.06 -7.68
C GLN A 30 6.22 -1.05 -8.65
N ASN A 31 6.98 -1.64 -9.57
CA ASN A 31 6.49 -2.53 -10.63
C ASN A 31 6.96 -3.98 -10.45
N GLU A 32 7.40 -4.34 -9.24
CA GLU A 32 7.81 -5.72 -8.95
C GLU A 32 6.62 -6.67 -9.03
N PRO A 33 6.72 -7.78 -9.79
CA PRO A 33 5.59 -8.71 -10.00
C PRO A 33 5.13 -9.38 -8.70
N ASN A 34 6.04 -9.53 -7.73
CA ASN A 34 5.77 -10.12 -6.42
C ASN A 34 5.91 -9.09 -5.29
N PHE A 35 5.43 -7.86 -5.53
CA PHE A 35 5.51 -6.80 -4.53
C PHE A 35 4.83 -7.23 -3.22
N ASN A 36 5.62 -7.29 -2.14
CA ASN A 36 5.10 -7.64 -0.82
C ASN A 36 5.90 -6.91 0.26
N ILE A 37 5.30 -5.91 0.90
CA ILE A 37 5.97 -5.07 1.89
C ILE A 37 5.14 -4.92 3.15
N THR A 38 5.81 -4.98 4.30
CA THR A 38 5.23 -4.66 5.61
C THR A 38 5.55 -3.22 5.95
N CYS A 39 4.56 -2.44 6.40
CA CYS A 39 4.85 -1.14 6.99
C CYS A 39 5.36 -1.32 8.43
N ASP A 40 6.65 -1.07 8.63
CA ASP A 40 7.37 -1.21 9.90
C ASP A 40 7.78 0.15 10.50
N LEU A 41 7.14 1.24 10.04
CA LEU A 41 7.48 2.60 10.47
C LEU A 41 7.17 2.85 11.96
N TYR A 42 6.10 2.26 12.48
CA TYR A 42 5.79 2.22 13.91
C TYR A 42 5.46 0.80 14.34
N ASN A 43 5.74 0.46 15.60
CA ASN A 43 5.42 -0.84 16.19
C ASN A 43 3.93 -1.23 16.07
N THR A 44 3.04 -0.24 15.94
CA THR A 44 1.60 -0.42 15.83
C THR A 44 1.08 -0.51 14.39
N CYS A 45 1.93 -0.29 13.39
CA CYS A 45 1.49 -0.35 12.00
C CYS A 45 1.45 -1.81 11.52
N GLY A 46 2.60 -2.42 11.24
CA GLY A 46 2.74 -3.86 10.97
C GLY A 46 1.90 -4.39 9.80
N VAL A 47 1.25 -3.52 9.01
CA VAL A 47 0.31 -3.93 7.96
C VAL A 47 1.07 -4.39 6.73
N LEU A 48 0.67 -5.54 6.19
CA LEU A 48 1.23 -6.12 4.97
C LEU A 48 0.47 -5.62 3.73
N TYR A 49 1.20 -5.24 2.69
CA TYR A 49 0.67 -4.78 1.41
C TYR A 49 1.21 -5.58 0.24
N LYS A 50 0.31 -6.10 -0.59
CA LYS A 50 0.62 -6.85 -1.82
C LYS A 50 0.76 -5.98 -3.07
N THR A 51 0.50 -4.68 -2.97
CA THR A 51 0.63 -3.74 -4.08
C THR A 51 1.26 -2.44 -3.62
N TYR A 52 2.08 -1.84 -4.49
CA TYR A 52 2.72 -0.56 -4.20
C TYR A 52 1.68 0.56 -3.99
N SER A 53 0.61 0.58 -4.79
CA SER A 53 -0.46 1.59 -4.68
C SER A 53 -1.14 1.58 -3.31
N ALA A 54 -1.41 0.39 -2.75
CA ALA A 54 -2.01 0.26 -1.42
C ALA A 54 -1.04 0.69 -0.32
N TYR A 55 0.23 0.27 -0.41
CA TYR A 55 1.28 0.70 0.49
C TYR A 55 1.46 2.23 0.47
N LYS A 56 1.52 2.82 -0.73
CA LYS A 56 1.60 4.27 -0.94
C LYS A 56 0.43 4.96 -0.26
N ALA A 57 -0.80 4.59 -0.58
CA ALA A 57 -2.00 5.21 -0.01
C ALA A 57 -2.01 5.13 1.52
N HIS A 58 -1.58 4.01 2.08
CA HIS A 58 -1.42 3.85 3.53
C HIS A 58 -0.39 4.83 4.11
N VAL A 59 0.83 4.88 3.55
CA VAL A 59 1.89 5.78 4.02
C VAL A 59 1.45 7.23 3.97
N TYR A 60 0.80 7.65 2.88
CA TYR A 60 0.30 9.02 2.75
C TYR A 60 -0.85 9.35 3.70
N ARG A 61 -1.64 8.38 4.17
CA ARG A 61 -2.75 8.65 5.11
C ARG A 61 -2.31 8.60 6.58
N GLN A 62 -1.47 7.62 6.91
CA GLN A 62 -1.11 7.31 8.30
C GLN A 62 0.22 7.94 8.71
N HIS A 63 1.10 8.22 7.76
CA HIS A 63 2.50 8.57 8.00
C HIS A 63 2.94 9.83 7.25
N MET A 64 1.98 10.59 6.71
CA MET A 64 2.21 11.86 6.01
C MET A 64 3.04 12.82 6.87
N SER A 65 2.76 12.89 8.17
CA SER A 65 3.49 13.72 9.13
C SER A 65 5.00 13.43 9.10
N GLU A 66 5.43 12.17 8.99
CA GLU A 66 6.84 11.77 8.96
C GLU A 66 7.55 12.08 7.63
N LEU A 67 6.79 12.25 6.54
CA LEU A 67 7.36 12.66 5.24
C LEU A 67 7.72 14.16 5.22
N TYR A 68 7.06 14.98 6.05
CA TYR A 68 7.19 16.45 6.03
C TYR A 68 7.71 17.07 7.34
N LEU A 69 7.75 16.33 8.45
CA LEU A 69 8.32 16.80 9.73
C LEU A 69 9.85 16.72 9.72
N LYS A 70 10.49 17.64 9.01
CA LYS A 70 11.91 17.96 9.20
C LYS A 70 12.16 19.41 9.63
N ASN A 71 11.16 20.13 10.18
CA ASN A 71 11.35 21.50 10.69
C ASN A 71 10.20 21.99 11.59
N LYS A 72 9.94 21.34 12.73
CA LYS A 72 9.28 22.06 13.84
C LYS A 72 9.73 21.52 15.19
N PRO A 73 10.42 22.32 16.01
CA PRO A 73 10.63 21.95 17.41
C PRO A 73 9.26 21.95 18.11
N ASN A 74 8.92 20.79 18.65
CA ASN A 74 8.13 20.52 19.85
C ASN A 74 7.21 21.65 20.37
N SER A 75 5.90 21.42 20.40
CA SER A 75 5.07 21.62 21.61
C SER A 75 3.60 21.19 21.42
N ASN A 76 3.24 20.22 22.24
CA ASN A 76 1.97 20.01 22.98
C ASN A 76 0.70 19.57 22.24
N SER A 77 0.45 18.28 22.41
CA SER A 77 -0.82 17.56 22.38
C SER A 77 -1.83 18.06 23.42
N ASN A 78 -3.09 18.21 23.00
CA ASN A 78 -4.25 17.95 23.86
C ASN A 78 -5.20 17.02 23.08
N ILE A 79 -5.28 15.80 23.57
CA ILE A 79 -6.23 14.76 23.15
C ILE A 79 -7.58 15.10 23.81
N THR A 80 -8.66 15.11 23.04
CA THR A 80 -10.00 14.93 23.59
C THR A 80 -10.66 13.82 22.79
N SER A 81 -10.58 12.62 23.36
CA SER A 81 -11.44 11.49 23.01
C SER A 81 -12.83 11.80 23.58
N ASN A 82 -13.87 11.69 22.75
CA ASN A 82 -15.22 11.39 23.23
C ASN A 82 -15.90 10.48 22.20
N GLU A 83 -16.20 9.27 22.66
CA GLU A 83 -16.98 8.24 21.98
C GLU A 83 -18.45 8.66 21.86
N SER A 84 -19.18 8.13 20.88
CA SER A 84 -20.55 7.59 21.05
C SER A 84 -21.07 6.94 19.78
N GLN A 85 -21.49 5.68 19.93
CA GLN A 85 -22.27 4.87 19.01
C GLN A 85 -23.66 5.49 18.74
N GLN A 86 -24.18 5.36 17.53
CA GLN A 86 -25.60 5.09 17.27
C GLN A 86 -25.87 4.63 15.82
N GLN A 87 -26.21 3.35 15.74
CA GLN A 87 -27.13 2.62 14.83
C GLN A 87 -28.46 3.41 14.64
N GLU A 88 -29.29 3.38 13.58
CA GLU A 88 -29.67 2.38 12.55
C GLU A 88 -30.34 3.00 11.28
N SER A 89 -30.31 2.24 10.16
CA SER A 89 -31.39 1.96 9.16
C SER A 89 -32.08 3.09 8.35
N MET A 90 -32.48 2.98 7.08
CA MET A 90 -32.45 1.99 5.97
C MET A 90 -32.79 2.78 4.68
N ASN A 91 -32.31 2.35 3.50
CA ASN A 91 -33.17 2.04 2.35
C ASN A 91 -32.37 1.50 1.15
N ASN A 92 -32.91 0.40 0.62
CA ASN A 92 -32.40 -0.50 -0.41
C ASN A 92 -32.43 0.09 -1.83
N LEU A 93 -31.57 -0.47 -2.68
CA LEU A 93 -31.77 -0.90 -4.08
C LEU A 93 -30.46 -1.64 -4.46
N ASP A 94 -30.37 -2.95 -4.23
CA ASP A 94 -30.71 -4.00 -5.20
C ASP A 94 -30.36 -3.65 -6.65
N MET A 95 -29.22 -4.14 -7.14
CA MET A 95 -29.13 -4.69 -8.50
C MET A 95 -27.94 -5.65 -8.64
N GLY A 96 -28.26 -6.94 -8.68
CA GLY A 96 -27.78 -7.81 -9.76
C GLY A 96 -26.37 -8.37 -9.65
N LEU A 97 -26.25 -9.48 -8.92
CA LEU A 97 -25.25 -10.52 -9.14
C LEU A 97 -25.42 -11.11 -10.55
N GLY A 98 -24.45 -10.88 -11.43
CA GLY A 98 -24.35 -11.53 -12.74
C GLY A 98 -23.20 -12.54 -12.74
N THR A 99 -23.48 -13.77 -12.32
CA THR A 99 -22.64 -14.93 -12.63
C THR A 99 -22.79 -15.24 -14.12
N ILE A 100 -21.70 -15.22 -14.88
CA ILE A 100 -21.62 -15.90 -16.18
C ILE A 100 -20.39 -16.81 -16.20
N ASN A 101 -20.67 -18.03 -16.61
CA ASN A 101 -19.82 -19.21 -16.61
C ASN A 101 -18.76 -19.18 -17.72
N ASN A 102 -17.76 -20.04 -17.55
CA ASN A 102 -16.71 -20.42 -18.49
C ASN A 102 -17.19 -20.68 -19.93
N THR A 103 -16.41 -20.17 -20.89
CA THR A 103 -15.97 -20.81 -22.14
C THR A 103 -14.59 -20.20 -22.43
N ASP A 104 -13.48 -20.90 -22.17
CA ASP A 104 -12.78 -21.71 -23.18
C ASP A 104 -12.94 -21.16 -24.60
N ASP A 105 -12.07 -20.22 -24.96
CA ASP A 105 -11.73 -19.94 -26.36
C ASP A 105 -10.21 -19.90 -26.47
N THR A 106 -9.71 -21.08 -26.83
CA THR A 106 -8.37 -21.35 -27.31
C THR A 106 -8.14 -20.55 -28.59
N PHE A 107 -7.33 -19.49 -28.55
CA PHE A 107 -6.77 -18.90 -29.77
C PHE A 107 -5.47 -19.62 -30.14
N ASP A 108 -5.65 -20.78 -30.76
CA ASP A 108 -4.63 -21.47 -31.55
C ASP A 108 -4.67 -20.86 -32.96
N PHE A 109 -3.65 -20.09 -33.34
CA PHE A 109 -3.44 -19.72 -34.74
C PHE A 109 -2.12 -20.31 -35.19
N VAL A 110 -2.21 -21.55 -35.65
CA VAL A 110 -1.15 -22.30 -36.33
C VAL A 110 -1.27 -22.04 -37.84
N THR A 111 -0.12 -21.66 -38.40
CA THR A 111 0.40 -21.75 -39.79
C THR A 111 -0.30 -21.00 -40.93
N ASP A 112 0.50 -20.26 -41.72
CA ASP A 112 0.97 -20.84 -42.99
C ASP A 112 2.24 -20.13 -43.51
N ASP A 113 3.25 -20.96 -43.76
CA ASP A 113 4.40 -20.75 -44.63
C ASP A 113 3.87 -20.66 -46.08
N ILE A 114 4.08 -19.55 -46.78
CA ILE A 114 4.02 -19.53 -48.25
C ILE A 114 5.17 -18.67 -48.78
N GLU A 115 6.18 -19.38 -49.29
CA GLU A 115 7.23 -19.08 -50.29
C GLU A 115 7.87 -17.68 -50.38
#